data_AF-A0A2M7UMM5-F1
#
_entry.id   AF-A0A2M7UMM5-F1
#
_cell.length_a   1.000
_cell.length_b   1.000
_cell.length_c   1.000
_cell.angle_alpha   90.00
_cell.angle_beta   90.00
_cell.angle_gamma   90.00
#
_symmetry.space_group_name_H-M   'P 1'
#
loop_
_entity.id
_entity.type
_entity.pdbx_description
1 polymer ?
#
loop_
_entity_poly.entity_id
_entity_poly.type
_entity_poly.pdbx_seq_one_letter_code
_entity_poly.pdbx_strand_id
1 'polypeptide(L)'
;MKREESAINVRRGRCDSLDIYEVTEGELEILKKGSPNSIFLNFSIALLSLALSFLATLLTVKIESNRSFYVFVILTVIGFITGIVLLVLWVVGRNDFKETINKIEKRIENEEKKMFQWMMNQSLSINNNSHNDILCKKNSYNH
;
A
#
# COMPACT_ATOMS: atom_id res chain seq x y z
N MET A 1 -47.18 1.07 -5.81
CA MET A 1 -45.91 1.62 -5.28
C MET A 1 -45.06 2.11 -6.44
N LYS A 2 -44.98 3.43 -6.66
CA LYS A 2 -44.15 4.07 -7.69
C LYS A 2 -42.77 4.32 -7.05
N ARG A 3 -41.71 3.74 -7.60
CA ARG A 3 -40.34 3.94 -7.13
C ARG A 3 -39.87 5.29 -7.68
N GLU A 4 -39.64 6.26 -6.80
CA GLU A 4 -39.05 7.55 -7.19
C GLU A 4 -37.58 7.31 -7.56
N GLU A 5 -37.32 7.33 -8.86
CA GLU A 5 -35.98 7.30 -9.44
C GLU A 5 -35.38 8.70 -9.26
N SER A 6 -34.60 8.88 -8.19
CA SER A 6 -33.87 10.11 -7.94
C SER A 6 -32.79 10.26 -9.02
N ALA A 7 -33.09 11.04 -10.05
CA ALA A 7 -32.14 11.40 -11.09
C ALA A 7 -30.92 12.08 -10.45
N ILE A 8 -29.84 11.33 -10.31
CA ILE A 8 -28.58 11.80 -9.74
C ILE A 8 -28.04 12.87 -10.70
N ASN A 9 -28.09 14.13 -10.27
CA ASN A 9 -27.53 15.25 -11.02
C ASN A 9 -26.00 15.23 -10.90
N VAL A 10 -25.34 14.49 -11.79
CA VAL A 10 -23.88 14.41 -11.84
C VAL A 10 -23.34 15.62 -12.60
N ARG A 11 -22.86 16.62 -11.87
CA ARG A 11 -22.08 17.72 -12.45
C ARG A 11 -20.64 17.26 -12.66
N ARG A 12 -20.22 17.06 -13.91
CA ARG A 12 -18.83 16.71 -14.28
C ARG A 12 -18.04 17.97 -14.64
N GLY A 13 -16.99 18.28 -13.88
CA GLY A 13 -15.95 19.25 -14.26
C GLY A 13 -14.92 18.61 -15.22
N ARG A 14 -14.12 19.42 -15.91
CA ARG A 14 -12.95 18.91 -16.67
C ARG A 14 -11.91 18.42 -15.67
N CYS A 15 -11.66 17.12 -15.63
CA CYS A 15 -10.53 16.51 -14.93
C CYS A 15 -9.46 16.15 -15.98
N ASP A 16 -8.19 16.43 -15.68
CA ASP A 16 -7.05 16.09 -16.57
C ASP A 16 -6.83 14.59 -16.69
N SER A 17 -7.06 13.82 -15.63
CA SER A 17 -7.04 12.35 -15.63
C SER A 17 -7.95 11.80 -14.53
N LEU A 18 -8.50 10.60 -14.76
CA LEU A 18 -9.30 9.85 -13.79
C LEU A 18 -8.78 8.42 -13.75
N ASP A 19 -8.15 8.05 -12.64
CA ASP A 19 -7.65 6.69 -12.44
C ASP A 19 -8.67 5.89 -11.62
N ILE A 20 -9.24 4.86 -12.24
CA ILE A 20 -10.22 3.98 -11.60
C ILE A 20 -9.49 2.72 -11.15
N TYR A 21 -9.43 2.52 -9.83
CA TYR A 21 -8.82 1.33 -9.23
C TYR A 21 -9.91 0.29 -8.98
N GLU A 22 -9.94 -0.75 -9.81
CA GLU A 22 -10.77 -1.93 -9.56
C GLU A 22 -10.14 -2.78 -8.46
N VAL A 23 -10.85 -2.90 -7.34
CA VAL A 23 -10.44 -3.69 -6.17
C VAL A 23 -11.44 -4.82 -5.94
N THR A 24 -10.93 -6.00 -5.61
CA THR A 24 -11.75 -7.15 -5.24
C THR A 24 -12.37 -6.96 -3.84
N GLU A 25 -13.45 -7.67 -3.52
CA GLU A 25 -14.10 -7.56 -2.20
C GLU A 25 -13.14 -7.85 -1.04
N GLY A 26 -12.23 -8.81 -1.19
CA GLY A 26 -11.22 -9.12 -0.18
C GLY A 26 -10.18 -8.01 0.02
N GLU A 27 -9.71 -7.37 -1.06
CA GLU A 27 -8.82 -6.20 -0.99
C GLU A 27 -9.54 -5.00 -0.36
N LEU A 28 -10.83 -4.81 -0.71
CA LEU A 28 -11.66 -3.76 -0.14
C LEU A 28 -11.91 -3.96 1.35
N GLU A 29 -12.07 -5.20 1.82
CA GLU A 29 -12.22 -5.51 3.25
C GLU A 29 -10.94 -5.16 4.03
N ILE A 30 -9.76 -5.50 3.48
CA ILE A 30 -8.47 -5.14 4.06
C ILE A 30 -8.30 -3.61 4.13
N LEU A 31 -8.72 -2.90 3.08
CA LEU A 31 -8.69 -1.43 3.02
C LEU A 31 -9.67 -0.80 4.02
N LYS A 32 -10.91 -1.31 4.10
CA LYS A 32 -11.96 -0.83 5.02
C LYS A 32 -11.60 -1.05 6.49
N LYS A 33 -10.98 -2.19 6.81
CA LYS A 33 -10.57 -2.53 8.17
C LYS A 33 -9.46 -1.60 8.68
N GLY A 34 -8.74 -0.94 7.75
CA GLY A 34 -7.59 -0.11 8.06
C GLY A 34 -6.44 -0.93 8.64
N SER A 35 -5.24 -0.35 8.68
CA SER A 35 -4.12 -1.03 9.31
C SER A 35 -4.17 -0.80 10.84
N PRO A 36 -4.37 -1.85 11.68
CA PRO A 36 -4.31 -1.71 13.14
C PRO A 36 -2.89 -1.35 13.65
N ASN A 37 -1.93 -1.21 12.74
CA ASN A 37 -0.56 -0.85 13.01
C ASN A 37 -0.38 0.44 13.83
N SER A 38 -1.24 1.44 13.66
CA SER A 38 -1.11 2.69 14.43
C SER A 38 -1.25 2.43 15.93
N ILE A 39 -2.18 1.55 16.32
CA ILE A 39 -2.43 1.20 17.72
C ILE A 39 -1.26 0.39 18.27
N PHE A 40 -0.79 -0.64 17.55
CA PHE A 40 0.33 -1.47 17.98
C PHE A 40 1.63 -0.67 18.14
N LEU A 41 1.91 0.24 17.21
CA LEU A 41 3.08 1.13 17.29
C LEU A 41 2.99 2.03 18.54
N ASN A 42 1.85 2.72 18.72
CA ASN A 42 1.67 3.63 19.83
C ASN A 42 1.82 2.91 21.18
N PHE A 43 1.25 1.71 21.30
CA PHE A 43 1.39 0.89 22.51
C PHE A 43 2.81 0.39 22.74
N SER A 44 3.52 -0.02 21.67
CA SER A 44 4.92 -0.45 21.73
C SER A 44 5.82 0.68 22.23
N ILE A 45 5.67 1.88 21.66
CA ILE A 45 6.45 3.06 22.04
C ILE A 45 6.16 3.46 23.49
N ALA A 46 4.89 3.43 23.90
CA ALA A 46 4.49 3.71 25.27
C ALA A 46 5.11 2.71 26.26
N LEU A 47 5.03 1.41 25.98
CA LEU A 47 5.62 0.35 26.82
C LEU A 47 7.14 0.42 26.87
N LEU A 48 7.80 0.70 25.74
CA LEU A 48 9.25 0.89 25.69
C LEU A 48 9.69 2.11 26.50
N SER A 49 8.99 3.24 26.38
CA SER A 49 9.25 4.46 27.16
C SER A 49 9.11 4.20 28.67
N LEU A 50 8.08 3.44 29.06
CA LEU A 50 7.88 3.04 30.45
C LEU A 50 9.00 2.09 30.94
N ALA A 51 9.39 1.10 30.14
CA ALA A 51 10.49 0.19 30.46
C ALA A 51 11.84 0.93 30.58
N LEU A 52 12.10 1.89 29.69
CA LEU A 52 13.26 2.80 29.76
C LEU A 52 13.26 3.64 31.02
N SER A 53 12.10 4.13 31.46
CA SER A 53 11.97 4.90 32.69
C SER A 53 12.30 4.04 33.94
N PHE A 54 11.82 2.80 33.97
CA PHE A 54 12.17 1.86 35.03
C PHE A 54 13.65 1.45 35.00
N LEU A 55 14.21 1.25 33.81
CA LEU A 55 15.64 1.01 33.63
C LEU A 55 16.47 2.19 34.15
N ALA A 56 16.13 3.42 33.77
CA ALA A 56 16.80 4.62 34.26
C ALA A 56 16.72 4.76 35.78
N THR A 57 15.58 4.39 36.37
CA THR A 57 15.40 4.34 37.83
C THR A 57 16.34 3.32 38.47
N LEU A 58 16.46 2.12 37.88
CA LEU A 58 17.38 1.06 38.31
C LEU A 58 18.85 1.47 38.27
N LEU A 59 19.24 2.26 37.26
CA LEU A 59 20.60 2.75 37.10
C LEU A 59 20.92 3.93 38.03
N THR A 60 19.94 4.77 38.35
CA THR A 60 20.15 6.03 39.09
C THR A 60 19.91 5.87 40.59
N VAL A 61 18.95 5.05 40.99
CA VAL A 61 18.53 4.89 42.39
C VAL A 61 19.25 3.69 43.00
N LYS A 62 20.04 3.93 44.05
CA LYS A 62 20.55 2.85 44.92
C LYS A 62 19.42 2.33 45.80
N ILE A 63 18.83 1.21 45.41
CA ILE A 63 17.78 0.53 46.17
C ILE A 63 18.43 -0.38 47.22
N GLU A 64 18.35 0.00 48.50
CA GLU A 64 18.89 -0.81 49.61
C GLU A 64 18.05 -2.08 49.89
N SER A 65 16.79 -2.11 49.45
CA SER A 65 15.88 -3.25 49.67
C SER A 65 15.88 -4.23 48.48
N ASN A 66 16.36 -5.45 48.72
CA ASN A 66 16.41 -6.53 47.73
C ASN A 66 15.05 -6.82 47.08
N ARG A 67 13.93 -6.71 47.82
CA ARG A 67 12.59 -7.02 47.31
C ARG A 67 12.16 -6.04 46.21
N SER A 68 12.37 -4.75 46.41
CA SER A 68 12.01 -3.73 45.43
C SER A 68 12.89 -3.82 44.19
N PHE A 69 14.18 -4.14 44.36
CA PHE A 69 15.09 -4.35 43.25
C PHE A 69 14.58 -5.43 42.27
N TYR A 70 14.20 -6.61 42.76
CA TYR A 70 13.68 -7.67 41.90
C TYR A 70 12.40 -7.28 41.15
N VAL A 71 11.47 -6.57 41.79
CA VAL A 71 10.23 -6.12 41.16
C VAL A 71 10.53 -5.18 39.98
N PHE A 72 11.42 -4.20 40.18
CA PHE A 72 11.81 -3.28 39.10
C PHE A 72 12.51 -4.01 37.95
N VAL A 73 13.37 -4.99 38.23
CA VAL A 73 14.05 -5.78 37.19
C VAL A 73 13.03 -6.59 36.38
N ILE A 74 12.12 -7.30 37.05
CA ILE A 74 11.10 -8.12 36.38
C ILE A 74 10.18 -7.26 35.51
N LEU A 75 9.71 -6.12 36.03
CA LEU A 75 8.89 -5.18 35.25
C LEU A 75 9.63 -4.64 34.03
N THR A 76 10.90 -4.29 34.19
CA THR A 76 11.74 -3.79 33.09
C THR A 76 11.89 -4.87 32.01
N VAL A 77 12.20 -6.11 32.39
CA VAL A 77 12.37 -7.23 31.45
C VAL A 77 11.07 -7.56 30.73
N ILE A 78 9.95 -7.68 31.44
CA ILE A 78 8.64 -7.97 30.83
C ILE A 78 8.22 -6.82 29.89
N GLY A 79 8.44 -5.58 30.30
CA GLY A 79 8.15 -4.39 29.50
C GLY A 79 8.96 -4.37 28.20
N PHE A 80 10.25 -4.69 28.25
CA PHE A 80 11.08 -4.81 27.05
C PHE A 80 10.64 -5.97 26.15
N ILE A 81 10.41 -7.16 26.69
CA ILE A 81 9.96 -8.32 25.90
C ILE A 81 8.64 -7.99 25.19
N THR A 82 7.65 -7.51 25.94
CA THR A 82 6.33 -7.19 25.39
C THR A 82 6.44 -6.05 24.36
N GLY A 83 7.16 -4.98 24.68
CA GLY A 83 7.37 -3.85 23.77
C GLY A 83 8.07 -4.25 22.48
N ILE A 84 9.10 -5.08 22.55
CA ILE A 84 9.83 -5.59 21.36
C ILE A 84 8.92 -6.50 20.53
N VAL A 85 8.17 -7.42 21.14
CA VAL A 85 7.26 -8.32 20.42
C VAL A 85 6.20 -7.53 19.65
N LEU A 86 5.57 -6.53 20.28
CA LEU A 86 4.59 -5.69 19.58
C LEU A 86 5.24 -4.87 18.45
N LEU A 87 6.48 -4.40 18.63
CA LEU A 87 7.23 -3.68 17.61
C LEU A 87 7.55 -4.59 16.41
N VAL A 88 7.99 -5.82 16.66
CA VAL A 88 8.22 -6.83 15.61
C VAL A 88 6.93 -7.14 14.86
N LEU A 89 5.83 -7.36 15.58
CA LEU A 89 4.52 -7.64 14.98
C LEU A 89 4.05 -6.47 14.09
N TRP A 90 4.31 -5.24 14.51
CA TRP A 90 4.03 -4.04 13.73
C TRP A 90 4.87 -3.96 12.44
N VAL A 91 6.16 -4.29 12.51
CA VAL A 91 7.03 -4.31 11.32
C VAL A 91 6.54 -5.34 10.31
N VAL A 92 6.16 -6.53 10.77
CA VAL A 92 5.63 -7.59 9.92
C VAL A 92 4.29 -7.17 9.30
N GLY A 93 3.33 -6.71 10.10
CA GLY A 93 2.01 -6.29 9.61
C GLY A 93 2.04 -5.09 8.67
N ARG A 94 3.12 -4.29 8.67
CA ARG A 94 3.30 -3.17 7.72
C ARG A 94 3.59 -3.65 6.30
N ASN A 95 4.19 -4.83 6.14
CA ASN A 95 4.55 -5.33 4.83
C ASN A 95 3.32 -5.84 4.07
N ASP A 96 2.39 -6.52 4.74
CA ASP A 96 1.19 -7.11 4.11
C ASP A 96 0.25 -6.04 3.52
N PHE A 97 0.08 -4.92 4.23
CA PHE A 97 -0.74 -3.81 3.76
C PHE A 97 -0.10 -3.10 2.56
N LYS A 98 1.22 -2.90 2.60
CA LYS A 98 1.98 -2.33 1.47
C LYS A 98 1.94 -3.25 0.26
N GLU A 99 2.03 -4.56 0.46
CA GLU A 99 1.97 -5.51 -0.64
C GLU A 99 0.61 -5.46 -1.35
N THR A 100 -0.49 -5.33 -0.61
CA THR A 100 -1.84 -5.23 -1.17
C THR A 100 -2.00 -3.96 -2.01
N ILE A 101 -1.53 -2.81 -1.52
CA ILE A 101 -1.53 -1.55 -2.28
C ILE A 101 -0.65 -1.68 -3.54
N ASN A 102 0.56 -2.22 -3.38
CA ASN A 102 1.50 -2.39 -4.49
C ASN A 102 0.98 -3.36 -5.56
N LYS A 103 0.20 -4.38 -5.16
CA LYS A 103 -0.50 -5.28 -6.09
C LYS A 103 -1.54 -4.54 -6.92
N ILE A 104 -2.29 -3.61 -6.31
CA ILE A 104 -3.31 -2.82 -7.00
C ILE A 104 -2.64 -1.81 -7.96
N GLU A 105 -1.61 -1.11 -7.50
CA GLU A 105 -0.86 -0.12 -8.29
C GLU A 105 -0.17 -0.75 -9.52
N LYS A 106 0.48 -1.91 -9.33
CA LYS A 106 1.13 -2.64 -10.43
C LYS A 106 0.18 -3.14 -11.51
N ARG A 107 -1.11 -3.36 -11.21
CA ARG A 107 -2.08 -3.79 -12.23
C ARG A 107 -2.28 -2.68 -13.28
N ILE A 108 -2.36 -1.42 -12.87
CA ILE A 108 -2.54 -0.28 -13.78
C ILE A 108 -1.27 0.01 -14.57
N GLU A 109 -0.11 0.02 -13.92
CA GLU A 109 1.17 0.24 -14.61
C GLU A 109 1.40 -0.80 -15.72
N ASN A 110 0.95 -2.04 -15.50
CA ASN A 110 1.03 -3.09 -16.51
C ASN A 110 0.05 -2.87 -17.68
N GLU A 111 -1.17 -2.39 -17.42
CA GLU A 111 -2.14 -2.06 -18.47
C GLU A 111 -1.68 -0.86 -19.30
N GLU A 112 -1.11 0.19 -18.69
CA GLU A 112 -0.50 1.31 -19.42
C GLU A 112 0.64 0.83 -20.34
N LYS A 113 1.55 0.01 -19.81
CA LYS A 113 2.66 -0.55 -20.61
C LYS A 113 2.16 -1.38 -21.79
N LYS A 114 1.13 -2.20 -21.60
CA LYS A 114 0.51 -2.98 -22.69
C LYS A 114 -0.12 -2.06 -23.73
N MET A 115 -0.83 -1.02 -23.31
CA MET A 115 -1.43 -0.04 -24.22
C MET A 115 -0.37 0.70 -25.05
N PHE A 116 0.71 1.17 -24.42
CA PHE A 116 1.83 1.77 -25.14
C PHE A 116 2.47 0.79 -26.13
N GLN A 117 2.69 -0.46 -25.72
CA GLN A 117 3.24 -1.49 -26.60
C GLN A 117 2.31 -1.79 -27.79
N TRP A 118 1.00 -1.82 -27.57
CA TRP A 118 0.01 -2.01 -28.62
C TRP A 118 -0.03 -0.83 -29.59
N MET A 119 -0.01 0.40 -29.08
CA MET A 119 0.06 1.63 -29.89
C MET A 119 1.35 1.69 -30.73
N MET A 120 2.47 1.26 -30.16
CA MET A 120 3.74 1.26 -30.87
C MET A 120 3.77 0.19 -31.99
N ASN A 121 3.18 -0.99 -31.75
CA ASN A 121 3.07 -2.03 -32.77
C ASN A 121 2.08 -1.65 -33.90
N GLN A 122 0.99 -0.96 -33.56
CA GLN A 122 0.00 -0.49 -34.55
C GLN A 122 0.56 0.61 -35.46
N SER A 123 1.36 1.54 -34.94
CA SER A 123 2.00 2.57 -35.78
C SER A 123 2.99 1.98 -36.79
N LEU A 124 3.71 0.92 -36.40
CA LEU A 124 4.58 0.16 -37.30
C LEU A 124 3.81 -0.59 -38.39
N SER A 125 2.66 -1.20 -38.07
CA SER A 125 1.86 -1.93 -39.06
C SER A 125 1.20 -1.01 -40.09
N ILE A 126 0.72 0.17 -39.67
CA ILE A 126 0.17 1.19 -40.56
C ILE A 126 1.25 1.70 -41.53
N ASN A 127 2.47 1.93 -41.04
CA ASN A 127 3.59 2.37 -41.88
C ASN A 127 3.96 1.31 -42.93
N ASN A 128 4.04 0.04 -42.54
CA ASN A 128 4.38 -1.06 -43.46
C ASN A 128 3.30 -1.28 -44.54
N ASN A 129 2.01 -1.18 -44.20
CA ASN A 129 0.94 -1.28 -45.20
C ASN A 129 0.96 -0.12 -46.20
N SER A 130 1.17 1.12 -45.73
CA SER A 130 1.31 2.29 -46.62
C SER A 130 2.48 2.12 -47.61
N HIS A 131 3.61 1.61 -47.15
CA HIS A 131 4.78 1.38 -48.00
C HIS A 131 4.55 0.27 -49.04
N ASN A 132 3.79 -0.78 -48.69
CA ASN A 132 3.44 -1.86 -49.61
C ASN A 132 2.41 -1.44 -50.66
N ASP A 133 1.44 -0.59 -50.29
CA ASP A 133 0.45 -0.05 -51.22
C ASP A 133 1.10 0.83 -52.31
N ILE A 134 2.13 1.60 -51.94
CA ILE A 134 2.91 2.42 -52.91
C ILE A 134 3.68 1.53 -53.89
N LEU A 135 4.21 0.40 -53.43
CA LEU A 135 4.93 -0.56 -54.27
C LEU A 135 3.97 -1.31 -55.22
N CYS A 136 2.79 -1.71 -54.75
CA CYS A 136 1.75 -2.31 -55.60
C CYS A 136 1.27 -1.34 -56.69
N LYS A 137 1.07 -0.05 -56.35
CA LYS A 137 0.67 0.95 -57.35
C LYS A 137 1.74 1.16 -58.42
N LYS A 138 3.03 1.22 -58.05
CA LYS A 138 4.14 1.36 -59.01
C LYS A 138 4.24 0.21 -60.00
N ASN A 139 3.95 -1.02 -59.57
CA ASN A 139 4.01 -2.19 -60.46
C ASN A 139 2.85 -2.23 -61.47
N SER A 140 1.73 -1.56 -61.20
CA SER A 140 0.56 -1.55 -62.09
C SER A 140 0.64 -0.53 -63.23
N TYR A 141 1.59 0.41 -63.22
CA TYR A 141 1.79 1.41 -64.29
C TYR A 141 2.91 1.04 -65.28
N ASN A 142 3.61 -0.06 -65.05
CA ASN A 142 4.73 -0.52 -65.87
C ASN A 142 4.32 -1.64 -66.86
N HIS A 143 3.02 -1.77 -67.17
CA HIS A 143 2.51 -2.82 -68.06
C HIS A 143 1.58 -2.28 -69.14
#